data_AF-W9DSV0-F1
#
_entry.id   AF-W9DSV0-F1
#
_cell.length_a   1.000
_cell.length_b   1.000
_cell.length_c   1.000
_cell.angle_alpha   90.00
_cell.angle_beta   90.00
_cell.angle_gamma   90.00
#
_symmetry.space_group_name_H-M   'P 1'
#
loop_
_entity.id
_entity.type
_entity.pdbx_description
1 polymer ?
#
loop_
_entity_poly.entity_id
_entity_poly.type
_entity_poly.pdbx_seq_one_letter_code
_entity_poly.pdbx_strand_id
1 'polypeptide(L)' 'MNQRYLEPNNLSIDEDWIGNNAAFKCPVCGNTFIVSGLLHRNGRHCTNCGKSTGYCKGGKDSGGTAYIEW' A
#
# COMPACT_ATOMS: atom_id res chain seq x y z
N MET A 1 11.02 -9.27 -9.54
CA MET A 1 9.97 -8.35 -9.06
C MET A 1 9.73 -8.69 -7.61
N ASN A 2 9.98 -7.74 -6.70
CA ASN A 2 9.78 -7.94 -5.27
C ASN A 2 8.37 -7.48 -4.89
N GLN A 3 7.76 -8.18 -3.94
CA GLN A 3 6.43 -7.83 -3.44
C GLN A 3 6.39 -8.01 -1.92
N ARG A 4 5.67 -7.12 -1.24
CA ARG A 4 5.44 -7.20 0.21
C ARG A 4 4.01 -6.83 0.55
N TYR A 5 3.39 -7.66 1.37
CA TYR A 5 2.06 -7.44 1.91
C TYR A 5 2.14 -6.63 3.21
N LEU A 6 1.13 -5.80 3.46
CA LEU A 6 0.94 -5.22 4.78
C LEU A 6 0.33 -6.29 5.69
N GLU A 7 0.98 -6.51 6.82
CA GLU A 7 0.49 -7.41 7.86
C GLU A 7 -0.48 -6.63 8.77
N PRO A 8 -1.77 -6.98 8.87
CA PRO A 8 -2.78 -6.23 9.62
C PRO A 8 -2.41 -5.80 11.04
N ASN A 9 -1.64 -6.66 11.72
CA ASN A 9 -1.25 -6.54 13.13
C ASN A 9 0.24 -6.20 13.32
N ASN A 10 0.97 -5.92 12.23
CA ASN A 10 2.40 -5.65 12.26
C ASN A 10 2.78 -4.59 11.21
N LEU A 11 2.10 -3.45 11.26
CA LEU A 11 2.38 -2.30 10.41
C LEU A 11 3.54 -1.49 11.00
N SER A 12 4.44 -1.02 10.14
CA SER A 12 5.47 -0.07 10.57
C SER A 12 4.90 1.34 10.80
N ILE A 13 5.71 2.23 11.38
CA ILE A 13 5.31 3.64 11.65
C ILE A 13 4.96 4.44 10.38
N ASP A 14 5.45 3.99 9.22
CA ASP A 14 5.24 4.65 7.92
C ASP A 14 4.10 4.00 7.12
N GLU A 15 3.33 3.12 7.74
CA GLU A 15 2.28 2.31 7.12
C GLU A 15 0.99 2.40 7.90
N ASP A 16 -0.13 2.29 7.19
CA ASP A 16 -1.45 2.21 7.79
C ASP A 16 -2.38 1.44 6.84
N TRP A 17 -3.46 0.87 7.39
CA TRP A 17 -4.48 0.21 6.60
C TRP A 17 -5.83 0.26 7.31
N ILE A 18 -6.69 1.17 6.86
CA ILE A 18 -8.01 1.44 7.45
C ILE A 18 -9.05 1.51 6.32
N GLY A 19 -10.08 0.68 6.44
CA GLY A 19 -11.11 0.57 5.39
C GLY A 19 -10.49 0.27 4.02
N ASN A 20 -10.97 0.93 2.96
CA ASN A 20 -10.44 0.75 1.62
C ASN A 20 -9.17 1.56 1.31
N ASN A 21 -8.42 2.02 2.31
CA ASN A 21 -7.21 2.82 2.12
C ASN A 21 -6.03 2.19 2.86
N ALA A 22 -4.88 2.18 2.21
CA ALA A 22 -3.62 1.77 2.81
C ALA A 22 -2.50 2.78 2.51
N ALA A 23 -1.69 3.11 3.51
CA ALA A 23 -0.47 3.89 3.35
C ALA A 23 0.72 2.94 3.23
N PHE A 24 1.57 3.18 2.22
CA PHE A 24 2.77 2.39 1.97
C PHE A 24 4.01 3.27 1.97
N LYS A 25 5.07 2.79 2.61
CA LYS A 25 6.42 3.29 2.39
C LYS A 25 7.02 2.70 1.12
N CYS A 26 7.43 3.54 0.19
CA CYS A 26 8.15 3.16 -1.03
C CYS A 26 9.52 2.57 -0.66
N PRO A 27 9.82 1.31 -0.99
CA PRO A 27 11.11 0.69 -0.66
C PRO A 27 12.29 1.25 -1.47
N VAL A 28 12.00 1.97 -2.55
CA VAL A 28 13.03 2.52 -3.45
C VAL A 28 13.47 3.92 -3.07
N CYS A 29 12.54 4.79 -2.64
CA CYS A 29 12.86 6.18 -2.29
C CYS A 29 12.47 6.61 -0.87
N GLY A 30 11.86 5.71 -0.09
CA GLY A 30 11.45 5.99 1.29
C GLY A 30 10.18 6.83 1.44
N ASN A 31 9.61 7.39 0.36
CA ASN A 31 8.39 8.20 0.43
C ASN A 31 7.16 7.38 0.82
N THR A 32 6.31 7.93 1.69
CA THR A 32 5.02 7.33 2.04
C THR A 32 3.90 7.85 1.14
N PHE A 33 3.03 6.98 0.66
CA PHE A 33 1.90 7.36 -0.18
C PHE A 33 0.66 6.49 0.08
N ILE A 34 -0.53 7.09 -0.06
CA ILE A 34 -1.81 6.45 0.21
C ILE A 34 -2.40 5.83 -1.06
N VAL A 35 -2.96 4.63 -0.94
CA VAL A 35 -3.67 3.91 -2.01
C VAL A 35 -5.09 3.63 -1.56
N SER A 36 -6.04 4.35 -2.15
CA SER A 36 -7.46 3.99 -2.11
C SER A 36 -7.77 2.84 -3.07
N GLY A 37 -8.34 1.74 -2.59
CA GLY A 37 -8.83 0.64 -3.41
C GLY A 37 -10.05 0.99 -4.28
N LEU A 38 -10.71 2.14 -4.04
CA LEU A 38 -11.82 2.62 -4.86
C LEU A 38 -11.33 3.47 -6.04
N LEU A 39 -10.33 4.34 -5.80
CA LEU A 39 -9.77 5.26 -6.80
C LEU A 39 -8.63 4.63 -7.61
N HIS A 40 -7.79 3.82 -6.97
CA HIS A 40 -6.59 3.22 -7.55
C HIS A 40 -6.78 1.72 -7.74
N ARG A 41 -7.85 1.32 -8.46
CA ARG A 41 -8.21 -0.10 -8.66
C ARG A 41 -7.10 -0.93 -9.32
N ASN A 42 -6.27 -0.29 -10.14
CA ASN A 42 -5.13 -0.89 -10.82
C ASN A 42 -3.80 -0.59 -10.12
N GLY A 43 -3.85 -0.20 -8.84
CA GLY A 43 -2.71 0.26 -8.08
C GLY A 43 -2.39 1.74 -8.29
N ARG A 44 -1.53 2.27 -7.42
CA ARG A 44 -1.01 3.64 -7.49
C ARG A 44 0.51 3.60 -7.45
N HIS A 45 1.14 4.26 -8.41
CA HIS A 45 2.59 4.45 -8.36
C HIS A 45 3.00 5.36 -7.20
N CYS A 46 4.21 5.16 -6.68
CA CYS A 46 4.81 6.07 -5.72
C CYS A 46 4.78 7.50 -6.28
N THR A 47 4.20 8.42 -5.53
CA THR A 47 4.01 9.82 -5.94
C THR A 47 5.29 10.63 -6.03
N ASN A 48 6.42 10.07 -5.57
CA ASN A 48 7.73 10.71 -5.63
C ASN A 48 8.59 10.16 -6.78
N CYS A 49 8.91 8.86 -6.77
CA CYS A 49 9.85 8.29 -7.74
C CYS A 49 9.21 7.44 -8.85
N GLY A 50 7.93 7.05 -8.72
CA GLY A 50 7.24 6.17 -9.66
C GLY A 50 7.76 4.72 -9.74
N LYS A 51 8.74 4.32 -8.92
CA LYS A 51 9.42 3.00 -9.02
C LYS A 51 8.80 1.89 -8.17
N SER A 52 7.68 2.14 -7.50
CA SER A 52 6.91 1.11 -6.79
C SER A 52 5.43 1.34 -7.00
N THR A 53 4.63 0.29 -6.95
CA THR A 53 3.16 0.38 -7.07
C THR A 53 2.50 -0.26 -5.86
N GLY A 54 1.66 0.50 -5.16
CA GLY A 54 0.85 -0.01 -4.05
C GLY A 54 -0.56 -0.37 -4.49
N TYR A 55 -1.14 -1.40 -3.87
CA TYR A 55 -2.46 -1.96 -4.16
C TYR A 55 -3.24 -2.15 -2.87
N CYS A 56 -4.54 -1.85 -2.89
CA CYS A 56 -5.43 -2.04 -1.74
C CYS A 56 -6.78 -2.58 -2.22
N LYS A 57 -7.27 -3.65 -1.61
CA LYS A 57 -8.58 -4.25 -1.85
C LYS A 57 -9.27 -4.53 -0.52
N GLY A 58 -10.28 -3.74 -0.17
CA GLY A 58 -10.97 -3.86 1.13
C GLY A 58 -10.09 -3.46 2.32
N GLY A 59 -10.67 -3.57 3.52
CA GLY A 59 -10.00 -3.28 4.79
C GLY A 59 -9.43 -4.50 5.49
N LYS A 60 -8.45 -4.28 6.35
CA LYS A 60 -7.81 -5.35 7.13
C LYS A 60 -8.79 -6.14 7.99
N ASP A 61 -9.80 -5.45 8.55
CA ASP A 61 -10.84 -6.06 9.40
C ASP A 61 -11.94 -6.78 8.58
N SER A 62 -11.89 -6.71 7.25
CA SER A 62 -12.86 -7.34 6.34
C SER A 62 -12.23 -8.44 5.48
N GLY A 63 -11.05 -8.94 5.85
CA GLY A 63 -10.31 -9.93 5.06
C GLY A 63 -9.78 -9.37 3.73
N GLY A 64 -9.55 -8.06 3.67
CA GLY A 64 -8.98 -7.39 2.51
C GLY A 64 -7.53 -7.77 2.25
N THR A 65 -6.90 -7.11 1.29
CA THR A 65 -5.48 -7.27 0.96
C THR A 65 -4.86 -5.93 0.61
N ALA A 66 -3.68 -5.66 1.15
CA ALA A 66 -2.88 -4.49 0.81
C ALA A 66 -1.43 -4.92 0.58
N TYR A 67 -0.82 -4.54 -0.54
CA TYR A 67 0.56 -4.89 -0.88
C TYR A 67 1.24 -3.85 -1.77
N ILE A 68 2.56 -3.87 -1.81
CA ILE A 68 3.40 -3.03 -2.66
C ILE A 68 4.39 -3.88 -3.45
N GLU A 69 4.66 -3.52 -4.70
CA GLU A 69 5.62 -4.17 -5.60
C GLU A 69 6.65 -3.16 -6.15
N TRP A 70 7.87 -3.65 -6.42
CA TRP A 70 9.00 -2.87 -6.96
C TRP A 70 10.11 -3.75 -7.56
#